data_AF-A0A024GXL2-F1
#
_entry.id   AF-A0A024GXL2-F1
#
_cell.length_a   1.000
_cell.length_b   1.000
_cell.length_c   1.000
_cell.angle_alpha   90.00
_cell.angle_beta   90.00
_cell.angle_gamma   90.00
#
_symmetry.space_group_name_H-M   'P 1'
#
loop_
_entity.id
_entity.type
_entity.pdbx_description
1 polymer ?
#
loop_
_entity_poly.entity_id
_entity_poly.type
_entity_poly.pdbx_seq_one_letter_code
_entity_poly.pdbx_strand_id
1 'polypeptide(L)'
;MTMISTRDIIDVARGITRAIDIPLIVDFDDGGGNPLQVRQAVQLAEAAGIAGVMIEDTNFAYPKHTPPKELGNVMRFDDNHHLTRDAAVQRVRAAVEARRNPDTVIVARTDSALISKDEALLRMRLFAEAGADVIKPTHFDWEDAAEAVEASSGVPVMMVPIRFGSATREEREFALQSGVKILLDPVPVSYAIYEAAIKTLTELKETGMVDADYSGTAKTVQETIRYREWGELAVRYQASDAAS
;
A
#
# COMPACT_ATOMS: atom_id res chain seq x y z
N MET A 1 11.97 11.02 -0.83
CA MET A 1 13.00 9.99 -1.03
C MET A 1 12.42 8.89 -1.90
N THR A 2 12.90 8.68 -3.13
CA THR A 2 12.47 7.55 -3.99
C THR A 2 13.71 6.72 -4.33
N MET A 3 14.23 5.99 -3.33
CA MET A 3 15.37 5.07 -3.53
C MET A 3 14.92 3.71 -4.10
N ILE A 4 13.63 3.40 -4.03
CA ILE A 4 13.05 2.12 -4.43
C ILE A 4 12.34 2.33 -5.75
N SER A 5 12.66 1.52 -6.76
CA SER A 5 11.99 1.58 -8.06
C SER A 5 10.67 0.80 -8.04
N THR A 6 9.77 1.12 -8.97
CA THR A 6 8.53 0.35 -9.18
C THR A 6 8.80 -1.14 -9.39
N ARG A 7 9.94 -1.51 -9.99
CA ARG A 7 10.30 -2.92 -10.20
C ARG A 7 10.68 -3.62 -8.90
N ASP A 8 11.40 -2.94 -8.02
CA ASP A 8 11.74 -3.49 -6.69
C ASP A 8 10.47 -3.78 -5.89
N ILE A 9 9.49 -2.86 -5.95
CA ILE A 9 8.16 -3.04 -5.33
C ILE A 9 7.46 -4.28 -5.91
N ILE A 10 7.43 -4.41 -7.24
CA ILE A 10 6.80 -5.56 -7.92
C ILE A 10 7.48 -6.88 -7.55
N ASP A 11 8.79 -6.91 -7.45
CA ASP A 11 9.53 -8.13 -7.13
C ASP A 11 9.24 -8.63 -5.71
N VAL A 12 9.14 -7.71 -4.74
CA VAL A 12 8.67 -8.04 -3.38
C VAL A 12 7.21 -8.50 -3.40
N ALA A 13 6.33 -7.76 -4.07
CA ALA A 13 4.91 -8.09 -4.16
C ALA A 13 4.66 -9.46 -4.80
N ARG A 14 5.45 -9.85 -5.81
CA ARG A 14 5.34 -11.18 -6.45
C ARG A 14 5.61 -12.32 -5.47
N GLY A 15 6.48 -12.13 -4.49
CA GLY A 15 6.70 -13.10 -3.42
C GLY A 15 5.45 -13.25 -2.54
N ILE A 16 4.81 -12.12 -2.22
CA ILE A 16 3.60 -12.07 -1.39
C ILE A 16 2.41 -12.71 -2.12
N THR A 17 2.14 -12.33 -3.37
CA THR A 17 0.98 -12.83 -4.14
C THR A 17 1.02 -14.34 -4.40
N ARG A 18 2.21 -14.95 -4.39
CA ARG A 18 2.37 -16.41 -4.47
C ARG A 18 2.10 -17.15 -3.16
N ALA A 19 2.09 -16.42 -2.04
CA ALA A 19 1.98 -16.99 -0.71
C ALA A 19 0.59 -16.76 -0.07
N ILE A 20 -0.23 -15.87 -0.63
CA ILE A 20 -1.54 -15.50 -0.07
C ILE A 20 -2.67 -15.75 -1.08
N ASP A 21 -3.87 -16.03 -0.55
CA ASP A 21 -5.10 -16.20 -1.34
C ASP A 21 -6.04 -14.99 -1.29
N ILE A 22 -5.63 -13.91 -0.60
CA ILE A 22 -6.38 -12.65 -0.49
C ILE A 22 -5.83 -11.60 -1.46
N PRO A 23 -6.66 -10.64 -1.94
CA PRO A 23 -6.22 -9.63 -2.89
C PRO A 23 -5.18 -8.70 -2.27
N LEU A 24 -4.09 -8.45 -3.02
CA LEU A 24 -3.04 -7.51 -2.64
C LEU A 24 -3.20 -6.18 -3.40
N ILE A 25 -3.32 -5.08 -2.67
CA ILE A 25 -3.19 -3.71 -3.20
C ILE A 25 -1.80 -3.20 -2.82
N VAL A 26 -1.10 -2.56 -3.77
CA VAL A 26 0.27 -2.10 -3.56
C VAL A 26 0.41 -0.61 -3.89
N ASP A 27 1.08 0.13 -3.00
CA ASP A 27 1.48 1.53 -3.22
C ASP A 27 2.63 1.59 -4.22
N PHE A 28 2.38 2.19 -5.37
CA PHE A 28 3.35 2.33 -6.46
C PHE A 28 3.92 3.76 -6.52
N ASP A 29 3.68 4.57 -5.50
CA ASP A 29 4.02 6.00 -5.49
C ASP A 29 3.49 6.65 -6.76
N ASP A 30 4.34 7.28 -7.56
CA ASP A 30 3.96 7.96 -8.79
C ASP A 30 3.89 7.03 -10.02
N GLY A 31 3.99 5.72 -9.83
CA GLY A 31 3.96 4.70 -10.88
C GLY A 31 5.21 4.67 -11.76
N GLY A 32 6.32 5.24 -11.28
CA GLY A 32 7.59 5.31 -11.99
C GLY A 32 7.80 6.61 -12.77
N GLY A 33 6.92 7.59 -12.59
CA GLY A 33 7.09 8.96 -13.10
C GLY A 33 6.09 9.37 -14.16
N ASN A 34 6.36 9.02 -15.43
CA ASN A 34 5.55 9.48 -16.56
C ASN A 34 4.38 8.51 -16.90
N PRO A 35 3.36 8.96 -17.66
CA PRO A 35 2.19 8.12 -17.97
C PRO A 35 2.52 6.78 -18.66
N LEU A 36 3.54 6.71 -19.53
CA LEU A 36 3.91 5.45 -20.19
C LEU A 36 4.56 4.46 -19.22
N GLN A 37 5.31 4.95 -18.23
CA GLN A 37 5.84 4.11 -17.15
C GLN A 37 4.72 3.61 -16.25
N VAL A 38 3.73 4.45 -15.94
CA VAL A 38 2.52 4.03 -15.20
C VAL A 38 1.80 2.91 -15.96
N ARG A 39 1.61 3.03 -17.28
CA ARG A 39 1.00 1.96 -18.09
C ARG A 39 1.77 0.64 -17.96
N GLN A 40 3.09 0.69 -18.07
CA GLN A 40 3.94 -0.49 -17.92
C GLN A 40 3.83 -1.07 -16.51
N ALA A 41 3.80 -0.21 -15.48
CA ALA A 41 3.70 -0.61 -14.08
C ALA A 41 2.41 -1.40 -13.80
N VAL A 42 1.25 -0.91 -14.28
CA VAL A 42 -0.03 -1.62 -14.13
C VAL A 42 0.04 -3.03 -14.75
N GLN A 43 0.57 -3.14 -15.97
CA GLN A 43 0.63 -4.44 -16.67
C GLN A 43 1.61 -5.41 -16.01
N LEU A 44 2.72 -4.91 -15.47
CA LEU A 44 3.66 -5.73 -14.70
C LEU A 44 3.08 -6.14 -13.33
N ALA A 45 2.27 -5.28 -12.71
CA ALA A 45 1.56 -5.57 -11.47
C ALA A 45 0.56 -6.72 -11.67
N GLU A 46 -0.27 -6.63 -12.71
CA GLU A 46 -1.20 -7.71 -13.11
C GLU A 46 -0.45 -9.03 -13.34
N ALA A 47 0.66 -9.00 -14.08
CA ALA A 47 1.48 -10.19 -14.34
C ALA A 47 2.13 -10.77 -13.07
N ALA A 48 2.30 -9.96 -12.03
CA ALA A 48 2.78 -10.40 -10.72
C ALA A 48 1.65 -10.89 -9.79
N GLY A 49 0.38 -10.89 -10.24
CA GLY A 49 -0.77 -11.30 -9.44
C GLY A 49 -1.26 -10.23 -8.46
N ILE A 50 -0.86 -8.97 -8.64
CA ILE A 50 -1.32 -7.86 -7.81
C ILE A 50 -2.76 -7.51 -8.21
N ALA A 51 -3.65 -7.41 -7.22
CA ALA A 51 -5.08 -7.15 -7.44
C ALA A 51 -5.40 -5.66 -7.60
N GLY A 52 -4.59 -4.77 -7.02
CA GLY A 52 -4.75 -3.33 -7.21
C GLY A 52 -3.47 -2.54 -7.05
N VAL A 53 -3.42 -1.39 -7.70
CA VAL A 53 -2.28 -0.46 -7.67
C VAL A 53 -2.74 0.91 -7.20
N MET A 54 -1.98 1.53 -6.31
CA MET A 54 -2.20 2.90 -5.87
C MET A 54 -1.17 3.82 -6.50
N ILE A 55 -1.64 4.87 -7.16
CA ILE A 55 -0.82 5.84 -7.90
C ILE A 55 -1.12 7.25 -7.40
N GLU A 56 -0.09 8.02 -7.08
CA GLU A 56 -0.20 9.38 -6.55
C GLU A 56 0.08 10.48 -7.59
N ASP A 57 -0.29 11.71 -7.25
CA ASP A 57 -0.21 12.90 -8.11
C ASP A 57 1.03 13.78 -7.87
N THR A 58 2.02 13.25 -7.16
CA THR A 58 3.30 13.91 -6.90
C THR A 58 4.20 13.89 -8.14
N ASN A 59 5.17 14.80 -8.14
CA ASN A 59 6.15 14.95 -9.19
C ASN A 59 7.43 14.18 -8.85
N PHE A 60 7.76 13.17 -9.65
CA PHE A 60 8.97 12.34 -9.51
C PHE A 60 10.27 13.13 -9.33
N ALA A 61 10.34 14.33 -9.94
CA ALA A 61 11.53 15.18 -9.87
C ALA A 61 11.84 15.64 -8.44
N TYR A 62 10.88 15.52 -7.53
CA TYR A 62 11.01 15.92 -6.15
C TYR A 62 10.96 14.69 -5.23
N PRO A 63 11.80 14.67 -4.18
CA PRO A 63 11.86 13.53 -3.28
C PRO A 63 10.54 13.39 -2.50
N LYS A 64 9.91 12.20 -2.56
CA LYS A 64 8.77 11.79 -1.70
C LYS A 64 8.76 12.46 -0.32
N HIS A 65 7.61 13.02 0.04
CA HIS A 65 7.38 13.82 1.23
C HIS A 65 7.82 13.16 2.55
N THR A 66 8.18 14.01 3.52
CA THR A 66 8.83 13.72 4.81
C THR A 66 7.84 13.29 5.90
N PRO A 67 8.34 12.71 7.01
CA PRO A 67 7.59 11.86 7.92
C PRO A 67 6.57 12.64 8.76
N PRO A 68 5.78 11.98 9.62
CA PRO A 68 4.72 12.62 10.40
C PRO A 68 5.18 13.89 11.10
N LYS A 69 4.25 14.84 11.30
CA LYS A 69 4.49 16.17 11.90
C LYS A 69 5.37 16.13 13.17
N GLU A 70 5.31 15.02 13.90
CA GLU A 70 6.08 14.70 15.12
C GLU A 70 7.60 14.58 14.91
N LEU A 71 8.06 14.30 13.70
CA LEU A 71 9.49 14.17 13.34
C LEU A 71 10.08 15.47 12.76
N GLY A 72 9.30 16.56 12.77
CA GLY A 72 9.69 17.88 12.27
C GLY A 72 9.58 18.01 10.75
N ASN A 73 9.27 19.21 10.27
CA ASN A 73 9.29 19.54 8.84
C ASN A 73 10.73 19.57 8.32
N VAL A 74 11.30 18.41 8.05
CA VAL A 74 12.68 18.29 7.53
C VAL A 74 12.77 18.64 6.04
N MET A 75 11.64 18.75 5.32
CA MET A 75 11.62 19.20 3.92
C MET A 75 10.78 20.46 3.76
N ARG A 76 11.27 21.36 2.91
CA ARG A 76 10.53 22.52 2.43
C ARG A 76 9.70 22.11 1.22
N PHE A 77 8.43 22.49 1.24
CA PHE A 77 7.51 22.29 0.15
C PHE A 77 7.57 23.54 -0.74
N ASP A 78 7.95 23.35 -2.00
CA ASP A 78 7.70 24.33 -3.05
C ASP A 78 6.47 23.89 -3.86
N ASP A 79 5.86 24.82 -4.58
CA ASP A 79 4.63 24.58 -5.37
C ASP A 79 4.82 23.53 -6.49
N ASN A 80 6.04 23.05 -6.72
CA ASN A 80 6.40 22.15 -7.82
C ASN A 80 6.33 20.66 -7.46
N HIS A 81 6.01 20.34 -6.20
CA HIS A 81 5.99 18.94 -5.73
C HIS A 81 4.82 18.13 -6.28
N HIS A 82 3.74 18.78 -6.71
CA HIS A 82 2.58 18.14 -7.32
C HIS A 82 2.60 18.36 -8.82
N LEU A 83 2.09 17.39 -9.56
CA LEU A 83 1.78 17.62 -10.97
C LEU A 83 0.70 18.69 -11.12
N THR A 84 0.66 19.34 -12.29
CA THR A 84 -0.53 20.10 -12.71
C THR A 84 -1.74 19.16 -12.73
N ARG A 85 -2.95 19.73 -12.56
CA ARG A 85 -4.20 18.95 -12.56
C ARG A 85 -4.32 18.08 -13.81
N ASP A 86 -4.04 18.65 -14.98
CA ASP A 86 -4.10 17.93 -16.26
C ASP A 86 -3.11 16.76 -16.30
N ALA A 87 -1.86 16.97 -15.89
CA ALA A 87 -0.86 15.91 -15.89
C ALA A 87 -1.20 14.79 -14.88
N ALA A 88 -1.73 15.14 -13.72
CA ALA A 88 -2.20 14.17 -12.72
C ALA A 88 -3.38 13.33 -13.26
N VAL A 89 -4.36 13.98 -13.90
CA VAL A 89 -5.50 13.30 -14.54
C VAL A 89 -5.03 12.36 -15.65
N GLN A 90 -4.08 12.78 -16.49
CA GLN A 90 -3.53 11.92 -17.54
C GLN A 90 -2.77 10.72 -16.97
N ARG A 91 -2.12 10.86 -15.81
CA ARG A 91 -1.49 9.73 -15.11
C ARG A 91 -2.52 8.70 -14.65
N VAL A 92 -3.60 9.15 -14.00
CA VAL A 92 -4.69 8.25 -13.56
C VAL A 92 -5.34 7.57 -14.76
N ARG A 93 -5.68 8.33 -15.81
CA ARG A 93 -6.23 7.81 -17.05
C ARG A 93 -5.32 6.76 -17.68
N ALA A 94 -4.02 6.99 -17.70
CA ALA A 94 -3.04 6.04 -18.21
C ALA A 94 -3.03 4.73 -17.40
N ALA A 95 -3.16 4.78 -16.07
CA ALA A 95 -3.29 3.58 -15.24
C ALA A 95 -4.58 2.80 -15.56
N VAL A 96 -5.71 3.51 -15.64
CA VAL A 96 -7.03 2.95 -15.96
C VAL A 96 -7.03 2.26 -17.32
N GLU A 97 -6.52 2.92 -18.36
CA GLU A 97 -6.45 2.41 -19.74
C GLU A 97 -5.36 1.35 -19.96
N ALA A 98 -4.47 1.13 -18.99
CA ALA A 98 -3.42 0.11 -19.09
C ALA A 98 -3.88 -1.27 -18.66
N ARG A 99 -4.94 -1.34 -17.83
CA ARG A 99 -5.53 -2.58 -17.32
C ARG A 99 -5.85 -3.54 -18.46
N ARG A 100 -5.44 -4.79 -18.30
CA ARG A 100 -5.86 -5.91 -19.17
C ARG A 100 -6.88 -6.78 -18.46
N ASN A 101 -6.83 -6.83 -17.13
CA ASN A 101 -7.86 -7.45 -16.31
C ASN A 101 -8.86 -6.37 -15.86
N PRO A 102 -10.16 -6.48 -16.21
CA PRO A 102 -11.17 -5.51 -15.76
C PRO A 102 -11.35 -5.47 -14.23
N ASP A 103 -10.96 -6.53 -13.52
CA ASP A 103 -11.09 -6.61 -12.05
C ASP A 103 -9.90 -5.97 -11.32
N THR A 104 -8.84 -5.56 -12.02
CA THR A 104 -7.71 -4.87 -11.39
C THR A 104 -8.15 -3.49 -10.90
N VAL A 105 -7.92 -3.21 -9.62
CA VAL A 105 -8.33 -1.97 -8.96
C VAL A 105 -7.27 -0.87 -9.13
N ILE A 106 -7.66 0.30 -9.63
CA ILE A 106 -6.83 1.50 -9.68
C ILE A 106 -7.25 2.43 -8.54
N VAL A 107 -6.36 2.59 -7.56
CA VAL A 107 -6.51 3.56 -6.48
C VAL A 107 -5.81 4.86 -6.88
N ALA A 108 -6.56 5.94 -7.07
CA ALA A 108 -5.99 7.25 -7.31
C ALA A 108 -5.77 7.96 -5.97
N ARG A 109 -4.51 8.21 -5.63
CA ARG A 109 -4.10 8.93 -4.43
C ARG A 109 -3.85 10.39 -4.75
N THR A 110 -4.28 11.30 -3.87
CA THR A 110 -3.86 12.71 -3.93
C THR A 110 -3.26 13.17 -2.62
N ASP A 111 -2.12 13.85 -2.72
CA ASP A 111 -1.44 14.49 -1.59
C ASP A 111 -1.63 16.02 -1.63
N SER A 112 -2.51 16.52 -2.50
CA SER A 112 -2.70 17.94 -2.78
C SER A 112 -3.40 18.72 -1.66
N ALA A 113 -3.82 18.06 -0.57
CA ALA A 113 -4.22 18.72 0.67
C ALA A 113 -3.07 19.55 1.28
N LEU A 114 -1.82 19.25 0.93
CA LEU A 114 -0.65 20.07 1.24
C LEU A 114 -0.65 21.43 0.53
N ILE A 115 -1.37 21.56 -0.60
CA ILE A 115 -1.64 22.84 -1.28
C ILE A 115 -2.86 23.49 -0.63
N SER A 116 -4.01 22.81 -0.71
CA SER A 116 -5.24 23.17 -0.01
C SER A 116 -6.25 22.02 -0.03
N LYS A 117 -7.21 22.02 0.92
CA LYS A 117 -8.30 21.04 0.93
C LYS A 117 -9.16 21.14 -0.34
N ASP A 118 -9.47 22.34 -0.81
CA ASP A 118 -10.26 22.56 -2.02
C ASP A 118 -9.58 21.98 -3.28
N GLU A 119 -8.25 22.10 -3.37
CA GLU A 119 -7.48 21.49 -4.47
C GLU A 119 -7.59 19.97 -4.43
N ALA A 120 -7.50 19.36 -3.25
CA ALA A 120 -7.66 17.92 -3.09
C ALA A 120 -9.06 17.45 -3.48
N LEU A 121 -10.12 18.10 -2.96
CA LEU A 121 -11.50 17.76 -3.32
C LEU A 121 -11.76 17.90 -4.83
N LEU A 122 -11.17 18.91 -5.49
CA LEU A 122 -11.26 19.05 -6.94
C LEU A 122 -10.55 17.91 -7.67
N ARG A 123 -9.33 17.55 -7.27
CA ARG A 123 -8.59 16.44 -7.90
C ARG A 123 -9.27 15.10 -7.69
N MET A 124 -9.85 14.87 -6.51
CA MET A 124 -10.63 13.67 -6.24
C MET A 124 -11.78 13.49 -7.25
N ARG A 125 -12.53 14.57 -7.53
CA ARG A 125 -13.57 14.57 -8.59
C ARG A 125 -12.98 14.24 -9.96
N LEU A 126 -11.89 14.91 -10.34
CA LEU A 126 -11.24 14.70 -11.63
C LEU A 126 -10.68 13.28 -11.78
N PHE A 127 -10.17 12.67 -10.71
CA PHE A 127 -9.65 11.30 -10.73
C PHE A 127 -10.77 10.26 -10.80
N ALA A 128 -11.91 10.53 -10.14
CA ALA A 128 -13.12 9.71 -10.29
C ALA A 128 -13.64 9.78 -11.74
N GLU A 129 -13.72 10.98 -12.34
CA GLU A 129 -14.09 11.19 -13.74
C GLU A 129 -13.10 10.54 -14.73
N ALA A 130 -11.81 10.44 -14.36
CA ALA A 130 -10.79 9.73 -15.13
C ALA A 130 -10.91 8.20 -15.07
N GLY A 131 -11.80 7.67 -14.23
CA GLY A 131 -12.11 6.24 -14.14
C GLY A 131 -11.36 5.49 -13.04
N ALA A 132 -10.83 6.18 -12.03
CA ALA A 132 -10.29 5.52 -10.85
C ALA A 132 -11.38 4.72 -10.11
N ASP A 133 -11.05 3.53 -9.63
CA ASP A 133 -12.01 2.65 -8.95
C ASP A 133 -12.08 2.93 -7.44
N VAL A 134 -11.04 3.57 -6.89
CA VAL A 134 -10.97 4.02 -5.49
C VAL A 134 -10.24 5.36 -5.43
N ILE A 135 -10.73 6.27 -4.59
CA ILE A 135 -10.05 7.54 -4.30
C ILE A 135 -9.43 7.49 -2.90
N LYS A 136 -8.16 7.87 -2.80
CA LYS A 136 -7.43 7.95 -1.53
C LYS A 136 -6.93 9.39 -1.30
N PRO A 137 -7.63 10.22 -0.52
CA PRO A 137 -7.06 11.48 -0.06
C PRO A 137 -6.00 11.23 1.02
N THR A 138 -4.91 11.99 0.97
CA THR A 138 -3.91 12.05 2.04
C THR A 138 -4.04 13.38 2.79
N HIS A 139 -3.69 13.38 4.09
CA HIS A 139 -3.76 14.56 4.97
C HIS A 139 -5.18 15.07 5.23
N PHE A 140 -6.19 14.21 5.10
CA PHE A 140 -7.55 14.49 5.52
C PHE A 140 -7.74 13.98 6.96
N ASP A 141 -8.25 14.85 7.83
CA ASP A 141 -8.70 14.43 9.15
C ASP A 141 -10.04 13.67 9.03
N TRP A 142 -10.47 12.98 10.09
CA TRP A 142 -11.70 12.19 10.04
C TRP A 142 -12.92 13.07 9.75
N GLU A 143 -12.92 14.30 10.25
CA GLU A 143 -13.96 15.30 10.04
C GLU A 143 -14.14 15.66 8.55
N ASP A 144 -13.12 15.48 7.72
CA ASP A 144 -13.19 15.72 6.28
C ASP A 144 -13.80 14.53 5.50
N ALA A 145 -14.09 13.40 6.17
CA ALA A 145 -14.54 12.17 5.51
C ALA A 145 -15.83 12.36 4.69
N ALA A 146 -16.79 13.14 5.17
CA ALA A 146 -18.04 13.37 4.46
C ALA A 146 -17.82 14.16 3.16
N GLU A 147 -17.00 15.21 3.20
CA GLU A 147 -16.63 16.00 2.02
C GLU A 147 -15.84 15.17 1.01
N ALA A 148 -14.94 14.30 1.49
CA ALA A 148 -14.19 13.36 0.67
C ALA A 148 -15.11 12.38 -0.07
N VAL A 149 -16.08 11.79 0.63
CA VAL A 149 -17.07 10.88 0.05
C VAL A 149 -17.94 11.61 -0.98
N GLU A 150 -18.39 12.83 -0.70
CA GLU A 150 -19.14 13.64 -1.67
C GLU A 150 -18.32 13.94 -2.93
N ALA A 151 -17.07 14.40 -2.77
CA ALA A 151 -16.19 14.72 -3.89
C ALA A 151 -15.82 13.50 -4.75
N SER A 152 -15.79 12.29 -4.18
CA SER A 152 -15.51 11.06 -4.93
C SER A 152 -16.58 10.70 -5.96
N SER A 153 -17.72 11.39 -5.98
CA SER A 153 -18.80 11.21 -6.97
C SER A 153 -19.30 9.76 -7.08
N GLY A 154 -19.36 9.05 -5.95
CA GLY A 154 -19.82 7.66 -5.86
C GLY A 154 -18.72 6.61 -5.95
N VAL A 155 -17.47 6.99 -6.23
CA VAL A 155 -16.32 6.10 -6.17
C VAL A 155 -15.93 5.83 -4.70
N PRO A 156 -15.67 4.58 -4.28
CA PRO A 156 -15.24 4.28 -2.92
C PRO A 156 -14.05 5.13 -2.45
N VAL A 157 -14.16 5.69 -1.24
CA VAL A 157 -13.06 6.40 -0.58
C VAL A 157 -12.30 5.48 0.37
N MET A 158 -10.97 5.52 0.25
CA MET A 158 -10.01 4.87 1.15
C MET A 158 -9.35 5.92 2.04
N MET A 159 -9.50 5.81 3.36
CA MET A 159 -8.84 6.70 4.32
C MET A 159 -7.80 5.96 5.17
N VAL A 160 -6.84 6.71 5.70
CA VAL A 160 -5.74 6.24 6.55
C VAL A 160 -5.70 7.08 7.83
N PRO A 161 -5.49 6.49 9.01
CA PRO A 161 -5.29 7.25 10.24
C PRO A 161 -4.04 8.14 10.16
N ILE A 162 -4.16 9.42 10.56
CA ILE A 162 -3.02 10.35 10.65
C ILE A 162 -2.32 10.19 12.01
N ARG A 163 -1.78 9.00 12.27
CA ARG A 163 -1.01 8.70 13.50
C ARG A 163 -0.13 7.46 13.34
N PHE A 164 0.83 7.29 14.24
CA PHE A 164 1.59 6.06 14.37
C PHE A 164 0.76 4.98 15.08
N GLY A 165 -0.08 4.29 14.32
CA GLY A 165 -0.94 3.23 14.82
C GLY A 165 -2.22 3.09 14.01
N SER A 166 -3.08 2.20 14.48
CA SER A 166 -4.40 2.00 13.87
C SER A 166 -5.41 3.05 14.29
N ALA A 167 -6.43 3.24 13.45
CA ALA A 167 -7.60 4.04 13.80
C ALA A 167 -8.29 3.47 15.06
N THR A 168 -8.71 4.35 15.99
CA THR A 168 -9.51 3.97 17.16
C THR A 168 -10.86 3.44 16.73
N ARG A 169 -11.58 2.83 17.67
CA ARG A 169 -12.93 2.34 17.39
C ARG A 169 -13.87 3.48 17.00
N GLU A 170 -13.80 4.60 17.70
CA GLU A 170 -14.62 5.79 17.45
C GLU A 170 -14.32 6.38 16.06
N GLU A 171 -13.05 6.47 15.68
CA GLU A 171 -12.63 6.93 14.34
C GLU A 171 -13.16 6.01 13.22
N ARG A 172 -13.10 4.69 13.43
CA ARG A 172 -13.65 3.69 12.49
C ARG A 172 -15.16 3.82 12.35
N GLU A 173 -15.87 3.98 13.47
CA GLU A 173 -17.32 4.16 13.49
C GLU A 173 -17.72 5.46 12.81
N PHE A 174 -16.99 6.56 13.05
CA PHE A 174 -17.19 7.84 12.38
C PHE A 174 -16.99 7.72 10.87
N ALA A 175 -15.85 7.17 10.41
CA ALA A 175 -15.56 7.00 9.00
C ALA A 175 -16.63 6.17 8.28
N LEU A 176 -17.10 5.10 8.92
CA LEU A 176 -18.18 4.27 8.38
C LEU A 176 -19.49 5.06 8.24
N GLN A 177 -19.85 5.87 9.24
CA GLN A 177 -21.05 6.72 9.20
C GLN A 177 -20.96 7.82 8.13
N SER A 178 -19.77 8.35 7.88
CA SER A 178 -19.52 9.32 6.81
C SER A 178 -19.52 8.70 5.40
N GLY A 179 -19.58 7.37 5.29
CA GLY A 179 -19.67 6.66 4.02
C GLY A 179 -18.34 6.14 3.46
N VAL A 180 -17.24 6.28 4.19
CA VAL A 180 -15.93 5.70 3.83
C VAL A 180 -16.06 4.19 3.70
N LYS A 181 -15.45 3.62 2.65
CA LYS A 181 -15.59 2.18 2.33
C LYS A 181 -14.36 1.37 2.67
N ILE A 182 -13.19 2.01 2.74
CA ILE A 182 -11.93 1.33 2.99
C ILE A 182 -11.14 2.12 4.04
N LEU A 183 -10.66 1.40 5.06
CA LEU A 183 -9.69 1.92 6.03
C LEU A 183 -8.37 1.20 5.83
N LEU A 184 -7.30 1.96 5.65
CA LEU A 184 -5.95 1.45 5.42
C LEU A 184 -5.12 1.59 6.70
N ASP A 185 -4.54 0.48 7.18
CA ASP A 185 -3.59 0.44 8.28
C ASP A 185 -2.19 0.06 7.73
N PRO A 186 -1.35 1.02 7.30
CA PRO A 186 -0.23 0.72 6.40
C PRO A 186 1.01 0.15 7.09
N VAL A 187 1.27 0.50 8.35
CA VAL A 187 2.57 0.25 9.02
C VAL A 187 2.55 -0.56 10.33
N PRO A 188 1.42 -0.91 11.00
CA PRO A 188 1.47 -1.46 12.36
C PRO A 188 2.21 -2.79 12.44
N VAL A 189 2.07 -3.66 11.44
CA VAL A 189 2.77 -4.96 11.39
C VAL A 189 4.28 -4.77 11.25
N SER A 190 4.72 -3.88 10.36
CA SER A 190 6.15 -3.60 10.14
C SER A 190 6.82 -3.06 11.41
N TYR A 191 6.17 -2.14 12.12
CA TYR A 191 6.70 -1.61 13.38
C TYR A 191 6.76 -2.66 14.49
N ALA A 192 5.73 -3.50 14.63
CA ALA A 192 5.76 -4.61 15.59
C ALA A 192 6.93 -5.57 15.32
N ILE A 193 7.21 -5.88 14.05
CA ILE A 193 8.36 -6.71 13.65
C ILE A 193 9.68 -6.02 14.01
N TYR A 194 9.83 -4.72 13.72
CA TYR A 194 11.05 -3.98 14.02
C TYR A 194 11.34 -3.93 15.52
N GLU A 195 10.34 -3.66 16.35
CA GLU A 195 10.49 -3.64 17.80
C GLU A 195 10.96 -5.00 18.34
N ALA A 196 10.33 -6.09 17.89
CA ALA A 196 10.71 -7.44 18.30
C ALA A 196 12.15 -7.78 17.86
N ALA A 197 12.52 -7.48 16.61
CA ALA A 197 13.85 -7.74 16.08
C ALA A 197 14.92 -6.93 16.83
N ILE A 198 14.69 -5.64 17.07
CA ILE A 198 15.62 -4.77 17.80
C ILE A 198 15.82 -5.29 19.23
N LYS A 199 14.75 -5.69 19.92
CA LYS A 199 14.81 -6.25 21.27
C LYS A 199 15.68 -7.51 21.29
N THR A 200 15.40 -8.49 20.43
CA THR A 200 16.13 -9.76 20.37
C THR A 200 17.61 -9.56 20.01
N LEU A 201 17.90 -8.68 19.04
CA LEU A 201 19.29 -8.39 18.65
C LEU A 201 20.07 -7.67 19.74
N THR A 202 19.42 -6.80 20.51
CA THR A 202 20.02 -6.13 21.67
C THR A 202 20.41 -7.14 22.75
N GLU A 203 19.50 -8.04 23.13
CA GLU A 203 19.76 -9.08 24.13
C GLU A 203 20.93 -9.99 23.69
N LEU A 204 20.91 -10.43 22.43
CA LEU A 204 21.96 -11.28 21.87
C LEU A 204 23.32 -10.57 21.90
N LYS A 205 23.36 -9.27 21.60
CA LYS A 205 24.57 -8.46 21.64
C LYS A 205 25.11 -8.29 23.07
N GLU A 206 24.23 -8.10 24.05
CA GLU A 206 24.60 -7.81 25.44
C GLU A 206 24.99 -9.06 26.22
N THR A 207 24.29 -10.17 26.00
CA THR A 207 24.42 -11.40 26.81
C THR A 207 25.11 -12.54 26.07
N GLY A 208 25.22 -12.45 24.74
CA GLY A 208 25.68 -13.55 23.89
C GLY A 208 24.64 -14.66 23.67
N MET A 209 23.42 -14.51 24.18
CA MET A 209 22.32 -15.47 24.04
C MET A 209 20.95 -14.79 24.01
N VAL A 210 19.89 -15.57 23.78
CA VAL A 210 18.49 -15.14 23.92
C VAL A 210 17.80 -16.16 24.82
N ASP A 211 17.23 -15.71 25.94
CA ASP A 211 16.63 -16.60 26.95
C ASP A 211 15.22 -17.08 26.57
N ALA A 212 14.55 -16.37 25.67
CA ALA A 212 13.17 -16.66 25.27
C ALA A 212 13.02 -18.04 24.57
N ASP A 213 12.03 -18.83 25.01
CA ASP A 213 11.61 -20.07 24.33
C ASP A 213 10.67 -19.75 23.15
N TYR A 214 11.17 -20.00 21.93
CA TYR A 214 10.43 -19.80 20.68
C TYR A 214 9.77 -21.07 20.13
N SER A 215 9.69 -22.16 20.89
CA SER A 215 9.09 -23.43 20.43
C SER A 215 7.64 -23.24 19.93
N GLY A 216 6.86 -22.43 20.62
CA GLY A 216 5.49 -22.08 20.20
C GLY A 216 5.48 -21.32 18.88
N THR A 217 6.32 -20.29 18.74
CA THR A 217 6.46 -19.51 17.49
C THR A 217 6.91 -20.39 16.33
N ALA A 218 7.87 -21.28 16.56
CA ALA A 218 8.36 -22.22 15.54
C ALA A 218 7.23 -23.13 15.03
N LYS A 219 6.38 -23.62 15.94
CA LYS A 219 5.18 -24.39 15.58
C LYS A 219 4.22 -23.57 14.71
N THR A 220 3.91 -22.34 15.11
CA THR A 220 3.05 -21.44 14.33
C THR A 220 3.62 -21.18 12.94
N VAL A 221 4.93 -20.97 12.81
CA VAL A 221 5.60 -20.78 11.50
C VAL A 221 5.45 -22.03 10.63
N GLN A 222 5.68 -23.23 11.18
CA GLN A 222 5.52 -24.49 10.44
C GLN A 222 4.10 -24.71 9.95
N GLU A 223 3.09 -24.41 10.78
CA GLU A 223 1.67 -24.46 10.40
C GLU A 223 1.38 -23.45 9.28
N THR A 224 1.86 -22.22 9.41
CA THR A 224 1.64 -21.13 8.44
C THR A 224 2.21 -21.47 7.06
N ILE A 225 3.41 -22.05 6.99
CA ILE A 225 4.04 -22.46 5.71
C ILE A 225 3.58 -23.83 5.23
N ARG A 226 2.58 -24.44 5.90
CA ARG A 226 2.05 -25.78 5.60
C ARG A 226 3.14 -26.86 5.55
N TYR A 227 4.10 -26.77 6.47
CA TYR A 227 5.29 -27.63 6.46
C TYR A 227 4.95 -29.12 6.43
N ARG A 228 3.92 -29.53 7.19
CA ARG A 228 3.46 -30.93 7.24
C ARG A 228 2.90 -31.41 5.91
N GLU A 229 2.07 -30.60 5.25
CA GLU A 229 1.45 -30.96 3.96
C GLU A 229 2.53 -31.16 2.89
N TRP A 230 3.54 -30.28 2.85
CA TRP A 230 4.68 -30.44 1.95
C TRP A 230 5.48 -31.71 2.23
N GLY A 231 5.68 -32.05 3.52
CA GLY A 231 6.32 -33.30 3.91
C GLY A 231 5.55 -34.54 3.44
N GLU A 232 4.23 -34.55 3.62
CA GLU A 232 3.36 -35.65 3.16
C GLU A 232 3.35 -35.78 1.62
N LEU A 233 3.35 -34.64 0.90
CA LEU A 233 3.49 -34.62 -0.56
C LEU A 233 4.85 -35.16 -1.02
N ALA A 234 5.94 -34.76 -0.35
CA ALA A 234 7.28 -35.25 -0.68
C ALA A 234 7.37 -36.78 -0.54
N VAL A 235 6.84 -37.34 0.54
CA VAL A 235 6.77 -38.79 0.75
C VAL A 235 5.94 -39.46 -0.37
N ARG A 236 4.77 -38.90 -0.69
CA ARG A 236 3.89 -39.43 -1.74
C ARG A 236 4.60 -39.51 -3.10
N TYR A 237 5.33 -38.47 -3.48
CA TYR A 237 6.01 -38.40 -4.79
C TYR A 237 7.31 -39.19 -4.85
N GLN A 238 7.92 -39.53 -3.71
CA GLN A 238 9.10 -40.40 -3.66
C GLN A 238 8.74 -41.89 -3.61
N ALA A 239 7.51 -42.24 -3.22
CA ALA A 239 7.08 -43.63 -3.07
C ALA A 239 6.84 -44.37 -4.41
N SER A 240 6.92 -43.70 -5.58
CA SER A 240 6.68 -44.32 -6.89
C SER A 240 7.88 -45.08 -7.48
N ASP A 241 9.09 -44.93 -6.95
CA ASP A 241 10.31 -45.55 -7.51
C ASP A 241 10.61 -46.96 -6.97
N ALA A 242 9.71 -47.56 -6.19
CA ALA A 242 9.91 -48.88 -5.56
C ALA A 242 9.16 -50.04 -6.25
N ALA A 243 8.55 -49.83 -7.42
CA ALA A 243 7.82 -50.86 -8.17
C ALA A 243 8.28 -50.92 -9.64
N SER A 244 9.49 -51.46 -9.87
CA SER A 244 9.94 -51.95 -11.18
C SER A 244 10.83 -53.17 -11.01
#